data_AF-A0A925G2B5-F1
#
_entry.id   AF-A0A925G2B5-F1
#
_cell.length_a   1.000
_cell.length_b   1.000
_cell.length_c   1.000
_cell.angle_alpha   90.00
_cell.angle_beta   90.00
_cell.angle_gamma   90.00
#
_symmetry.space_group_name_H-M   'P 1'
#
loop_
_entity.id
_entity.type
_entity.pdbx_description
1 polymer ?
#
loop_
_entity_poly.entity_id
_entity_poly.type
_entity_poly.pdbx_seq_one_letter_code
_entity_poly.pdbx_strand_id
1 'polypeptide(L)'
;MSRNKILLHTRALPRLIVLLAITFTLFSEGAAQTTPGGTVINNQASASYTDGGGNNYGTVSNTVTVTVANVSGLAITPDAGANPTIVAGQTNVDYVFRVTNTGNFSDQVRFLANGQSIRVVGAATIQSAVILGPNTDIFTNGADVLSAAIAQNG
;
A
#
# COMPACT_ATOMS: atom_id res chain seq x y z
N MET A 1 19.72 -62.36 9.46
CA MET A 1 19.81 -60.90 9.24
C MET A 1 19.23 -60.57 7.87
N SER A 2 17.92 -60.29 7.78
CA SER A 2 17.26 -59.87 6.53
C SER A 2 17.02 -58.36 6.56
N ARG A 3 17.51 -57.64 5.55
CA ARG A 3 17.42 -56.18 5.40
C ARG A 3 16.05 -55.80 4.81
N ASN A 4 15.19 -55.16 5.61
CA ASN A 4 13.94 -54.57 5.13
C ASN A 4 14.25 -53.36 4.21
N LYS A 5 14.07 -53.54 2.91
CA LYS A 5 13.99 -52.42 1.96
C LYS A 5 12.56 -51.90 1.98
N ILE A 6 12.33 -50.77 2.65
CA ILE A 6 11.06 -50.05 2.58
C ILE A 6 10.94 -49.51 1.15
N LEU A 7 10.14 -50.21 0.35
CA LEU A 7 9.77 -49.80 -1.00
C LEU A 7 8.78 -48.64 -0.88
N LEU A 8 9.27 -47.40 -0.85
CA LEU A 8 8.42 -46.23 -1.02
C LEU A 8 7.71 -46.37 -2.38
N HIS A 9 6.40 -46.60 -2.34
CA HIS A 9 5.60 -46.74 -3.54
C HIS A 9 5.64 -45.41 -4.31
N THR A 10 6.22 -45.44 -5.50
CA THR A 10 6.37 -44.32 -6.45
C THR A 10 5.05 -43.63 -6.84
N ARG A 11 3.90 -44.18 -6.40
CA ARG A 11 2.55 -43.63 -6.59
C ARG A 11 2.12 -42.62 -5.52
N ALA A 12 2.86 -42.50 -4.41
CA ALA A 12 2.57 -41.51 -3.35
C ALA A 12 3.26 -40.16 -3.61
N LEU A 13 4.38 -40.15 -4.35
CA LEU A 13 5.17 -38.96 -4.66
C LEU A 13 4.41 -37.87 -5.44
N PRO A 14 3.62 -38.18 -6.50
CA PRO A 14 2.86 -37.14 -7.20
C PRO A 14 1.72 -36.56 -6.34
N ARG A 15 1.13 -37.36 -5.43
CA ARG A 15 0.10 -36.88 -4.50
C ARG A 15 0.65 -35.92 -3.46
N LEU A 16 1.86 -36.18 -2.96
CA LEU A 16 2.55 -35.29 -2.04
C LEU A 16 2.93 -33.96 -2.71
N ILE A 17 3.35 -33.99 -3.98
CA ILE A 17 3.67 -32.78 -4.77
C ILE A 17 2.41 -31.95 -5.04
N VAL A 18 1.29 -32.58 -5.39
CA VAL A 18 0.01 -31.86 -5.59
C VAL A 18 -0.50 -31.26 -4.28
N LEU A 19 -0.39 -31.97 -3.17
CA LEU A 19 -0.79 -31.44 -1.85
C LEU A 19 0.09 -30.25 -1.42
N LEU A 20 1.40 -30.33 -1.68
CA LEU A 20 2.34 -29.25 -1.39
C LEU A 20 2.11 -28.01 -2.28
N ALA A 21 1.75 -28.21 -3.56
CA ALA A 21 1.41 -27.13 -4.48
C ALA A 21 0.11 -26.40 -4.08
N ILE A 22 -0.90 -27.14 -3.57
CA ILE A 22 -2.14 -26.54 -3.05
C ILE A 22 -1.88 -25.75 -1.76
N THR A 23 -0.96 -26.19 -0.90
CA THR A 23 -0.60 -25.41 0.30
C THR A 23 0.16 -24.13 -0.02
N PHE A 24 0.87 -24.05 -1.15
CA PHE A 24 1.66 -22.87 -1.52
C PHE A 24 0.80 -21.74 -2.12
N THR A 25 -0.37 -22.04 -2.69
CA THR A 25 -1.28 -21.02 -3.25
C THR A 25 -2.18 -20.35 -2.21
N LEU A 26 -2.26 -20.90 -0.99
CA LEU A 26 -3.08 -20.36 0.09
C LEU A 26 -2.38 -19.26 0.92
N PHE A 27 -1.10 -18.97 0.62
CA PHE A 27 -0.37 -17.85 1.21
C PHE A 27 -0.34 -16.63 0.28
N SER A 28 -1.38 -16.43 -0.53
CA SER A 28 -1.60 -15.08 -1.06
C SER A 28 -2.05 -14.23 0.12
N GLU A 29 -1.11 -13.49 0.69
CA GLU A 29 -1.40 -12.35 1.55
C GLU A 29 -2.32 -11.42 0.74
N GLY A 30 -3.63 -11.53 0.96
CA GLY A 30 -4.56 -10.56 0.45
C GLY A 30 -4.16 -9.24 1.08
N ALA A 31 -3.55 -8.33 0.28
CA ALA A 31 -3.44 -6.95 0.66
C ALA A 31 -4.83 -6.53 1.14
N ALA A 32 -4.95 -6.11 2.40
CA ALA A 32 -6.22 -5.66 2.94
C ALA A 32 -6.73 -4.54 2.03
N GLN A 33 -7.67 -4.86 1.15
CA GLN A 33 -8.15 -3.92 0.15
C GLN A 33 -9.07 -2.94 0.88
N THR A 34 -8.50 -1.82 1.31
CA THR A 34 -9.27 -0.69 1.81
C THR A 34 -10.14 -0.18 0.67
N THR A 35 -11.44 0.02 0.91
CA THR A 35 -12.31 0.68 -0.08
C THR A 35 -11.81 2.12 -0.24
N PRO A 36 -11.44 2.56 -1.46
CA PRO A 36 -10.95 3.91 -1.64
C PRO A 36 -11.97 4.95 -1.18
N GLY A 37 -11.48 6.01 -0.56
CA GLY A 37 -12.24 7.22 -0.29
C GLY A 37 -12.87 7.76 -1.57
N GLY A 38 -14.10 8.25 -1.47
CA GLY A 38 -14.91 8.69 -2.60
C GLY A 38 -15.65 7.56 -3.33
N THR A 39 -15.43 6.28 -2.99
CA THR A 39 -16.21 5.18 -3.56
C THR A 39 -17.69 5.35 -3.21
N VAL A 40 -18.54 5.36 -4.24
CA VAL A 40 -20.00 5.41 -4.08
C VAL A 40 -20.54 3.98 -4.05
N ILE A 41 -21.23 3.63 -2.96
CA ILE A 41 -21.85 2.34 -2.73
C ILE A 41 -23.36 2.53 -2.80
N ASN A 42 -24.00 1.84 -3.74
CA ASN A 42 -25.45 1.85 -3.93
C ASN A 42 -26.04 0.53 -3.48
N ASN A 43 -27.01 0.59 -2.56
CA ASN A 43 -27.78 -0.58 -2.11
C ASN A 43 -29.23 -0.47 -2.58
N GLN A 44 -29.72 -1.51 -3.24
CA GLN A 44 -31.11 -1.63 -3.64
C GLN A 44 -31.56 -3.07 -3.39
N ALA A 45 -32.65 -3.23 -2.64
CA ALA A 45 -33.23 -4.53 -2.37
C ALA A 45 -34.28 -4.88 -3.43
N SER A 46 -34.43 -6.17 -3.71
CA SER A 46 -35.53 -6.69 -4.49
C SER A 46 -36.19 -7.84 -3.75
N ALA A 47 -37.49 -8.00 -3.94
CA ALA A 47 -38.25 -9.13 -3.44
C ALA A 47 -39.11 -9.68 -4.57
N SER A 48 -39.23 -11.00 -4.63
CA SER A 48 -40.15 -11.68 -5.53
C SER A 48 -40.89 -12.79 -4.80
N TYR A 49 -42.14 -13.03 -5.18
CA TYR A 49 -42.95 -14.11 -4.62
C TYR A 49 -43.93 -14.65 -5.68
N THR A 50 -44.39 -15.87 -5.46
CA THR A 50 -45.44 -16.51 -6.24
C THR A 50 -46.68 -16.66 -5.36
N ASP A 51 -47.85 -16.26 -5.85
CA ASP A 51 -49.10 -16.48 -5.12
C ASP A 51 -49.63 -17.92 -5.28
N GLY A 52 -50.71 -18.24 -4.55
CA GLY A 52 -51.35 -19.56 -4.63
C GLY A 52 -51.99 -19.89 -5.99
N GLY A 53 -52.14 -18.90 -6.88
CA GLY A 53 -52.59 -19.06 -8.25
C GLY A 53 -51.45 -19.29 -9.25
N GLY A 54 -50.19 -19.26 -8.80
CA GLY A 54 -49.01 -19.42 -9.65
C GLY A 54 -48.52 -18.13 -10.32
N ASN A 55 -49.07 -16.96 -9.96
CA ASN A 55 -48.61 -15.68 -10.51
C ASN A 55 -47.36 -15.20 -9.78
N ASN A 56 -46.37 -14.70 -10.52
CA ASN A 56 -45.16 -14.10 -9.95
C ASN A 56 -45.30 -12.59 -9.81
N TYR A 57 -44.83 -12.07 -8.67
CA TYR A 57 -44.75 -10.65 -8.38
C TYR A 57 -43.33 -10.31 -7.97
N GLY A 58 -42.92 -9.08 -8.28
CA GLY A 58 -41.63 -8.54 -7.88
C GLY A 58 -41.76 -7.07 -7.51
N THR A 59 -40.94 -6.63 -6.56
CA THR A 59 -40.78 -5.21 -6.22
C THR A 59 -39.31 -4.92 -5.94
N VAL A 60 -38.91 -3.67 -6.18
CA VAL A 60 -37.61 -3.14 -5.78
C VAL A 60 -37.80 -2.02 -4.76
N SER A 61 -36.83 -1.85 -3.86
CA SER A 61 -36.80 -0.70 -2.95
C SER A 61 -36.27 0.55 -3.66
N ASN A 62 -36.31 1.68 -2.96
CA ASN A 62 -35.46 2.82 -3.30
C ASN A 62 -33.98 2.44 -3.17
N THR A 63 -33.11 3.19 -3.87
CA THR A 63 -31.66 3.06 -3.73
C THR A 63 -31.16 3.88 -2.55
N VAL A 64 -30.37 3.27 -1.67
CA VAL A 64 -29.59 3.97 -0.64
C VAL A 64 -28.17 4.15 -1.17
N THR A 65 -27.68 5.39 -1.14
CA THR A 65 -26.33 5.74 -1.58
C THR A 65 -25.47 6.14 -0.39
N VAL A 66 -24.30 5.53 -0.27
CA VAL A 66 -23.28 5.85 0.73
C VAL A 66 -21.97 6.16 0.02
N THR A 67 -21.29 7.23 0.41
CA THR A 67 -19.95 7.54 -0.09
C THR A 67 -18.93 7.22 1.00
N VAL A 68 -17.90 6.46 0.65
CA VAL A 68 -16.79 6.19 1.56
C VAL A 68 -16.05 7.50 1.84
N ALA A 69 -15.93 7.86 3.11
CA ALA A 69 -15.22 9.08 3.50
C ALA A 69 -13.73 8.98 3.19
N ASN A 70 -13.11 10.12 2.89
CA ASN A 70 -11.67 10.21 2.76
C ASN A 70 -11.03 10.22 4.16
N VAL A 71 -10.07 9.34 4.37
CA VAL A 71 -9.25 9.23 5.57
C VAL A 71 -7.81 9.42 5.14
N SER A 72 -7.20 10.53 5.55
CA SER A 72 -5.81 10.87 5.24
C SER A 72 -4.85 10.18 6.21
N GLY A 73 -3.69 9.77 5.72
CA GLY A 73 -2.63 9.23 6.56
C GLY A 73 -1.29 9.26 5.84
N LEU A 74 -0.25 9.74 6.53
CA LEU A 74 1.13 9.72 6.03
C LEU A 74 2.05 9.21 7.13
N ALA A 75 2.98 8.35 6.75
CA ALA A 75 4.09 7.91 7.59
C ALA A 75 5.41 8.26 6.90
N ILE A 76 6.40 8.71 7.67
CA ILE A 76 7.75 8.98 7.18
C ILE A 76 8.70 7.98 7.84
N THR A 77 9.65 7.42 7.12
CA THR A 77 10.64 6.47 7.68
C THR A 77 12.03 6.79 7.14
N PRO A 78 13.05 6.95 8.00
CA PRO A 78 12.96 6.92 9.46
C PRO A 78 12.21 8.14 10.02
N ASP A 79 11.34 7.92 11.01
CA ASP A 79 10.78 8.99 11.85
C ASP A 79 11.56 8.99 13.17
N ALA A 80 12.21 10.11 13.48
CA ALA A 80 13.08 10.28 14.65
C ALA A 80 14.22 9.23 14.82
N GLY A 81 14.60 8.51 13.75
CA GLY A 81 15.64 7.48 13.79
C GLY A 81 17.07 8.02 13.96
N ALA A 82 18.00 7.12 14.32
CA ALA A 82 19.42 7.42 14.37
C ALA A 82 19.95 7.68 12.95
N ASN A 83 19.98 8.96 12.59
CA ASN A 83 20.73 9.49 11.47
C ASN A 83 22.19 8.96 11.52
N PRO A 84 22.78 8.52 10.38
CA PRO A 84 24.20 8.17 10.36
C PRO A 84 25.05 9.29 10.97
N THR A 85 25.94 8.92 11.88
CA THR A 85 26.88 9.86 12.52
C THR A 85 27.84 10.40 11.46
N ILE A 86 27.88 11.71 11.31
CA ILE A 86 28.83 12.39 10.44
C ILE A 86 30.06 12.80 11.25
N VAL A 87 31.24 12.50 10.71
CA VAL A 87 32.53 12.98 11.24
C VAL A 87 33.02 14.20 10.46
N ALA A 88 33.84 15.04 11.10
CA ALA A 88 34.38 16.24 10.46
C ALA A 88 35.16 15.89 9.19
N GLY A 89 34.87 16.61 8.10
CA GLY A 89 35.49 16.40 6.79
C GLY A 89 34.82 15.33 5.92
N GLN A 90 33.84 14.59 6.44
CA GLN A 90 33.05 13.67 5.64
C GLN A 90 32.10 14.44 4.70
N THR A 91 31.98 13.95 3.47
CA THR A 91 31.13 14.53 2.40
C THR A 91 30.29 13.44 1.76
N ASN A 92 29.25 13.82 1.01
CA ASN A 92 28.35 12.90 0.29
C ASN A 92 27.69 11.83 1.19
N VAL A 93 27.14 12.25 2.33
CA VAL A 93 26.38 11.37 3.23
C VAL A 93 24.89 11.51 2.91
N ASP A 94 24.27 10.41 2.49
CA ASP A 94 22.86 10.39 2.13
C ASP A 94 21.95 10.13 3.33
N TYR A 95 20.90 10.95 3.43
CA TYR A 95 19.78 10.73 4.35
C TYR A 95 18.54 10.41 3.53
N VAL A 96 18.14 9.15 3.52
CA VAL A 96 16.99 8.68 2.75
C VAL A 96 15.77 8.60 3.66
N PHE A 97 14.73 9.34 3.29
CA PHE A 97 13.41 9.27 3.91
C PHE A 97 12.42 8.69 2.91
N ARG A 98 11.63 7.72 3.36
CA ARG A 98 10.48 7.19 2.63
C ARG A 98 9.21 7.81 3.19
N VAL A 99 8.37 8.32 2.29
CA VAL A 99 7.01 8.76 2.61
C VAL A 99 6.05 7.68 2.13
N THR A 100 5.20 7.20 3.03
CA THR A 100 4.19 6.17 2.78
C THR A 100 2.82 6.76 3.04
N ASN A 101 1.87 6.55 2.13
CA ASN A 101 0.48 6.92 2.34
C ASN A 101 -0.27 5.79 3.06
N THR A 102 -0.74 6.08 4.27
CA THR A 102 -1.49 5.14 5.12
C THR A 102 -2.99 5.42 5.13
N GLY A 103 -3.45 6.39 4.34
CA GLY A 103 -4.84 6.73 4.13
C GLY A 103 -5.56 5.82 3.12
N ASN A 104 -6.83 6.14 2.84
CA ASN A 104 -7.68 5.41 1.90
C ASN A 104 -7.90 6.14 0.57
N PHE A 105 -7.13 7.17 0.24
CA PHE A 105 -7.16 7.82 -1.08
C PHE A 105 -5.74 8.22 -1.49
N SER A 106 -5.53 8.59 -2.75
CA SER A 106 -4.19 8.97 -3.21
C SER A 106 -3.82 10.38 -2.75
N ASP A 107 -2.61 10.54 -2.23
CA ASP A 107 -2.08 11.79 -1.71
C ASP A 107 -0.87 12.28 -2.50
N GLN A 108 -0.59 13.58 -2.41
CA GLN A 108 0.65 14.18 -2.88
C GLN A 108 1.24 15.07 -1.79
N VAL A 109 2.56 15.08 -1.67
CA VAL A 109 3.27 15.95 -0.74
C VAL A 109 3.82 17.15 -1.50
N ARG A 110 3.51 18.35 -0.98
CA ARG A 110 4.07 19.60 -1.48
C ARG A 110 5.31 19.96 -0.68
N PHE A 111 6.42 20.12 -1.38
CA PHE A 111 7.68 20.64 -0.86
C PHE A 111 7.83 22.09 -1.30
N LEU A 112 8.12 22.97 -0.36
CA LEU A 112 8.24 24.40 -0.59
C LEU A 112 9.55 24.74 -1.30
N ALA A 113 9.51 25.77 -2.14
CA ALA A 113 10.66 26.29 -2.87
C ALA A 113 11.88 26.55 -1.97
N ASN A 114 13.08 26.52 -2.56
CA ASN A 114 14.35 26.92 -1.92
C ASN A 114 14.61 26.23 -0.58
N GLY A 115 14.29 24.93 -0.48
CA GLY A 115 14.54 24.13 0.71
C GLY A 115 13.73 24.51 1.94
N GLN A 116 12.68 25.33 1.82
CA GLN A 116 11.88 25.78 2.98
C GLN A 116 11.15 24.63 3.70
N SER A 117 10.98 23.48 3.06
CA SER A 117 10.49 22.25 3.70
C SER A 117 11.54 21.47 4.50
N ILE A 118 12.80 21.91 4.49
CA ILE A 118 13.92 21.19 5.10
C ILE A 118 14.46 21.98 6.27
N ARG A 119 14.73 21.29 7.38
CA ARG A 119 15.35 21.87 8.58
C ARG A 119 16.59 21.08 8.96
N VAL A 120 17.73 21.75 9.02
CA VAL A 120 18.98 21.19 9.51
C VAL A 120 19.19 21.64 10.96
N VAL A 121 19.54 20.69 11.82
CA VAL A 121 19.98 20.96 13.19
C VAL A 121 21.41 20.45 13.32
N GLY A 122 22.37 21.36 13.40
CA GLY A 122 23.80 21.03 13.50
C GLY A 122 24.66 21.77 12.47
N ALA A 123 25.95 21.42 12.42
CA ALA A 123 26.95 22.09 11.59
C ALA A 123 27.04 21.53 10.16
N ALA A 124 26.23 20.53 9.80
CA ALA A 124 26.22 19.97 8.45
C ALA A 124 25.66 20.96 7.43
N THR A 125 26.13 20.87 6.19
CA THR A 125 25.58 21.62 5.05
C THR A 125 24.84 20.67 4.12
N ILE A 126 23.70 21.11 3.58
CA ILE A 126 22.97 20.35 2.57
C ILE A 126 23.60 20.68 1.21
N GLN A 127 23.95 19.63 0.46
CA GLN A 127 24.37 19.77 -0.93
C GLN A 127 23.18 19.73 -1.90
N SER A 128 22.25 18.80 -1.68
CA SER A 128 21.00 18.70 -2.43
C SER A 128 19.96 17.94 -1.60
N ALA A 129 18.69 18.07 -1.95
CA ALA A 129 17.61 17.25 -1.41
C ALA A 129 16.69 16.86 -2.55
N VAL A 130 16.72 15.59 -2.95
CA VAL A 130 16.04 15.12 -4.16
C VAL A 130 14.83 14.27 -3.79
N ILE A 131 13.68 14.57 -4.40
CA ILE A 131 12.53 13.66 -4.33
C ILE A 131 12.72 12.57 -5.39
N LEU A 132 12.81 11.32 -4.93
CA LEU A 132 12.81 10.15 -5.80
C LEU A 132 11.43 9.99 -6.46
N GLY A 133 11.40 9.91 -7.79
CA GLY A 133 10.17 9.98 -8.59
C GLY A 133 10.28 11.09 -9.64
N PRO A 134 10.03 12.37 -9.28
CA PRO A 134 10.25 13.51 -10.19
C PRO A 134 11.74 13.85 -10.39
N ASN A 135 12.65 13.27 -9.60
CA ASN A 135 14.10 13.48 -9.66
C ASN A 135 14.48 14.98 -9.65
N THR A 136 13.81 15.74 -8.78
CA THR A 136 13.94 17.19 -8.66
C THR A 136 14.58 17.54 -7.33
N ASP A 137 15.61 18.39 -7.35
CA ASP A 137 16.23 18.94 -6.15
C ASP A 137 15.37 20.06 -5.55
N ILE A 138 14.71 19.77 -4.44
CA ILE A 138 13.85 20.74 -3.73
C ILE A 138 14.66 21.76 -2.91
N PHE A 139 15.97 21.56 -2.74
CA PHE A 139 16.80 22.49 -1.99
C PHE A 139 17.08 23.76 -2.81
N THR A 140 17.41 23.61 -4.09
CA THR A 140 17.75 24.73 -4.99
C THR A 140 16.62 25.13 -5.94
N ASN A 141 15.54 24.35 -6.03
CA ASN A 141 14.43 24.68 -6.91
C ASN A 141 13.68 25.94 -6.46
N GLY A 142 13.53 26.90 -7.37
CA GLY A 142 12.88 28.19 -7.09
C GLY A 142 11.35 28.15 -7.00
N ALA A 143 10.74 26.98 -7.21
CA ALA A 143 9.30 26.77 -7.14
C ALA A 143 8.95 25.64 -6.16
N ASP A 144 7.70 25.63 -5.68
CA ASP A 144 7.17 24.51 -4.94
C ASP A 144 7.15 23.26 -5.85
N VAL A 145 7.48 22.11 -5.28
CA VAL A 145 7.49 20.82 -5.97
C VAL A 145 6.42 19.92 -5.37
N LEU A 146 5.59 19.35 -6.22
CA LEU A 146 4.60 18.35 -5.83
C LEU A 146 5.17 16.96 -6.12
N SER A 147 5.09 16.04 -5.16
CA SER A 147 5.48 14.65 -5.39
C SER A 147 4.60 14.00 -6.46
N ALA A 148 5.04 12.86 -7.00
CA ALA A 148 4.12 11.95 -7.68
C ALA A 148 2.98 11.54 -6.72
N ALA A 149 1.86 11.11 -7.30
CA ALA A 149 0.74 10.58 -6.54
C ALA A 149 1.18 9.33 -5.76
N ILE A 150 0.97 9.33 -4.45
CA ILE A 150 1.28 8.23 -3.55
C ILE A 150 -0.01 7.45 -3.38
N ALA A 151 -0.03 6.22 -3.88
CA ALA A 151 -1.16 5.32 -3.74
C ALA A 151 -1.33 4.87 -2.29
N GLN A 152 -2.53 4.41 -1.94
CA GLN A 152 -2.84 3.86 -0.62
C GLN A 152 -1.91 2.68 -0.31
N ASN A 153 -1.34 2.66 0.90
CA ASN A 153 -0.34 1.68 1.36
C ASN A 153 0.92 1.58 0.47
N GLY A 154 1.24 2.61 -0.32
CA GLY A 154 2.44 2.72 -1.18
C GLY A 154 3.69 3.19 -0.45
#